data_AF-A0A970I056-F1
#
_entry.id   AF-A0A970I056-F1
#
_cell.length_a   1.000
_cell.length_b   1.000
_cell.length_c   1.000
_cell.angle_alpha   90.00
_cell.angle_beta   90.00
_cell.angle_gamma   90.00
#
_symmetry.space_group_name_H-M   'P 1'
#
loop_
_entity.id
_entity.type
_entity.pdbx_description
1 polymer ?
#
loop_
_entity_poly.entity_id
_entity_poly.type
_entity_poly.pdbx_seq_one_letter_code
_entity_poly.pdbx_strand_id
1 'polypeptide(L)'
;MELKEVTVERLTSQCRDLNRKYELLRVDYEQVKDLYSSMPSLENHKKLHALHSRLIQCLEELSDSQNKLIEAYWSYFGVRHWQFRSVKTGSGVMRA
;
A
#
# COMPACT_ATOMS: atom_id res chain seq x y z
N MET A 1 17.88 4.48 -20.16
CA MET A 1 18.10 3.50 -19.08
C MET A 1 17.67 4.08 -17.73
N GLU A 2 17.94 5.36 -17.49
CA GLU A 2 17.63 6.14 -16.28
C GLU A 2 16.16 6.11 -15.80
N LEU A 3 15.18 6.16 -16.71
CA LEU A 3 13.77 6.29 -16.28
C LEU A 3 13.26 5.11 -15.43
N LYS A 4 13.73 3.89 -15.72
CA LYS A 4 13.33 2.70 -14.96
C LYS A 4 13.98 2.67 -13.57
N GLU A 5 15.25 3.05 -13.49
CA GLU A 5 16.00 3.16 -12.24
C GLU A 5 15.40 4.21 -11.31
N VAL A 6 15.13 5.42 -11.82
CA VAL A 6 14.46 6.49 -11.08
C VAL A 6 13.07 6.06 -10.60
N THR A 7 12.35 5.26 -11.39
CA THR A 7 11.04 4.73 -10.98
C THR A 7 11.16 3.77 -9.80
N VAL A 8 12.15 2.87 -9.83
CA VAL A 8 12.44 1.93 -8.74
C VAL A 8 12.86 2.66 -7.48
N GLU A 9 13.75 3.65 -7.59
CA GLU A 9 14.21 4.46 -6.44
C GLU A 9 13.06 5.24 -5.79
N ARG A 10 12.20 5.86 -6.62
CA ARG A 10 11.02 6.58 -6.14
C ARG A 10 10.06 5.67 -5.41
N LEU A 11 9.73 4.51 -5.98
CA LEU A 11 8.83 3.54 -5.37
C LEU A 11 9.43 2.93 -4.09
N THR A 12 10.75 2.73 -4.05
CA THR A 12 11.46 2.29 -2.85
C THR A 12 11.35 3.32 -1.73
N SER A 13 11.55 4.60 -2.05
CA SER A 13 11.40 5.70 -1.08
C SER A 13 9.96 5.80 -0.58
N GLN A 14 8.98 5.71 -1.49
CA GLN A 14 7.56 5.70 -1.13
C GLN A 14 7.21 4.55 -0.18
N CYS A 15 7.71 3.33 -0.42
CA CYS A 15 7.48 2.20 0.48
C CYS A 15 8.10 2.44 1.87
N ARG A 16 9.29 3.07 1.94
CA ARG A 16 9.92 3.42 3.23
C ARG A 16 9.11 4.47 3.98
N ASP A 17 8.62 5.49 3.29
CA ASP A 17 7.81 6.55 3.91
C ASP A 17 6.47 6.02 4.43
N LEU A 18 5.80 5.16 3.64
CA LEU A 18 4.57 4.48 4.06
C LEU A 18 4.80 3.56 5.26
N ASN A 19 5.91 2.83 5.29
CA ASN A 19 6.26 1.99 6.43
C ASN A 19 6.50 2.83 7.70
N ARG A 20 7.19 3.98 7.57
CA ARG A 20 7.38 4.91 8.69
C ARG A 20 6.04 5.49 9.18
N LYS A 21 5.15 5.88 8.26
CA LYS A 21 3.80 6.36 8.57
C LYS A 21 2.99 5.28 9.30
N TYR A 22 3.07 4.03 8.86
CA TYR A 22 2.42 2.90 9.52
C TYR A 22 2.89 2.73 10.97
N GLU A 23 4.20 2.72 11.23
CA GLU A 23 4.71 2.57 12.59
C GLU A 23 4.30 3.73 13.51
N LEU A 24 4.24 4.96 13.02
CA LEU A 24 3.73 6.10 13.81
C LEU A 24 2.24 5.89 14.16
N LEU A 25 1.41 5.53 13.19
CA LEU A 25 -0.01 5.24 13.42
C LEU A 25 -0.21 4.06 14.39
N ARG A 26 0.68 3.05 14.34
CA ARG A 26 0.63 1.88 15.21
C ARG A 26 0.93 2.25 16.66
N VAL A 27 1.94 3.09 16.89
CA VAL A 27 2.25 3.62 18.23
C VAL A 27 1.07 4.43 18.78
N ASP A 28 0.51 5.33 17.98
CA ASP A 28 -0.67 6.12 18.37
C ASP A 28 -1.88 5.22 18.69
N TYR A 29 -2.08 4.18 17.88
CA TYR A 29 -3.15 3.20 18.09
C TYR A 29 -3.02 2.48 19.43
N GLU A 30 -1.81 1.99 19.78
CA GLU A 30 -1.59 1.33 21.06
C GLU A 30 -1.81 2.29 22.24
N GLN A 31 -1.35 3.54 22.14
CA GLN A 31 -1.61 4.54 23.19
C GLN A 31 -3.11 4.80 23.39
N VAL A 32 -3.87 4.96 22.30
CA VAL A 32 -5.32 5.20 22.38
C VAL A 32 -6.07 3.95 22.81
N LYS A 33 -5.57 2.75 22.47
CA LYS A 33 -6.11 1.47 22.92
C LYS A 33 -5.96 1.33 24.43
N ASP A 34 -4.77 1.61 24.97
CA ASP A 34 -4.52 1.61 26.42
C ASP A 34 -5.39 2.65 27.16
N LEU A 35 -5.54 3.84 26.56
CA LEU A 35 -6.44 4.88 27.07
C LEU A 35 -7.90 4.42 27.07
N TYR A 36 -8.36 3.76 26.00
CA TYR A 36 -9.72 3.22 25.92
C TYR A 36 -9.94 2.08 26.92
N SER A 37 -8.96 1.20 27.10
CA SER A 37 -9.01 0.11 28.09
C SER A 37 -9.07 0.62 29.52
N SER A 38 -8.35 1.69 29.85
CA SER A 38 -8.36 2.32 31.18
C SER A 38 -9.57 3.24 31.41
N MET A 39 -10.04 3.94 30.37
CA MET A 39 -11.19 4.86 30.42
C MET A 39 -12.10 4.65 29.20
N PRO A 40 -13.00 3.65 29.27
CA PRO A 40 -13.94 3.38 28.20
C PRO A 40 -14.91 4.55 28.02
N SER A 41 -14.85 5.20 26.86
CA SER A 41 -15.77 6.28 26.49
C SER A 41 -16.07 6.23 24.99
N LEU A 42 -17.22 6.76 24.59
CA LEU A 42 -17.61 6.84 23.18
C LEU A 42 -16.59 7.66 22.38
N GLU A 43 -16.01 8.70 22.98
CA GLU A 43 -15.00 9.53 22.33
C GLU A 43 -13.70 8.74 22.09
N ASN A 44 -13.23 8.00 23.10
CA ASN A 44 -12.03 7.17 22.98
C ASN A 44 -12.25 6.02 21.97
N HIS A 45 -13.44 5.42 21.95
CA HIS A 45 -13.81 4.43 20.94
C HIS A 45 -13.76 5.02 19.52
N LYS A 46 -14.32 6.22 19.31
CA LYS A 46 -14.28 6.91 18.00
C LYS A 46 -12.85 7.21 17.56
N LYS A 47 -11.98 7.66 18.48
CA LYS A 47 -10.56 7.90 18.21
C LYS A 47 -9.84 6.61 17.83
N LEU A 48 -10.06 5.53 18.59
CA LEU A 48 -9.47 4.22 18.33
C LEU A 48 -9.90 3.67 16.96
N HIS A 49 -11.19 3.74 16.65
CA HIS A 49 -11.74 3.31 15.37
C HIS A 49 -11.15 4.13 14.21
N ALA A 50 -11.05 5.45 14.35
CA ALA A 50 -10.47 6.31 13.32
C ALA A 50 -8.99 5.97 13.05
N LEU A 51 -8.20 5.71 14.10
CA LEU A 51 -6.81 5.24 13.95
C LEU A 51 -6.75 3.87 13.28
N HIS A 52 -7.63 2.94 13.67
CA HIS A 52 -7.71 1.63 13.04
C HIS A 52 -7.99 1.71 11.54
N SER A 53 -8.97 2.54 11.12
CA SER A 53 -9.26 2.76 9.70
C SER A 53 -8.07 3.32 8.94
N ARG A 54 -7.33 4.28 9.54
CA ARG A 54 -6.11 4.85 8.93
C ARG A 54 -4.98 3.81 8.81
N LEU A 55 -4.85 2.91 9.78
CA LEU A 55 -3.88 1.81 9.72
C LEU A 55 -4.17 0.87 8.57
N ILE A 56 -5.44 0.46 8.41
CA ILE A 56 -5.87 -0.39 7.28
C ILE A 56 -5.55 0.29 5.96
N GLN A 57 -5.95 1.56 5.80
CA GLN A 57 -5.66 2.31 4.58
C GLN A 57 -4.16 2.40 4.30
N CYS A 58 -3.32 2.64 5.32
CA CYS A 58 -1.88 2.71 5.15
C CYS A 58 -1.26 1.36 4.73
N LEU A 59 -1.81 0.25 5.22
CA LEU A 59 -1.40 -1.10 4.81
C LEU A 59 -1.78 -1.40 3.36
N GLU A 60 -2.98 -1.00 2.94
CA GLU A 60 -3.43 -1.14 1.55
C GLU A 60 -2.53 -0.31 0.61
N GLU A 61 -2.26 0.96 0.95
CA GLU A 61 -1.36 1.83 0.20
C GLU A 61 0.07 1.24 0.11
N LEU A 62 0.57 0.63 1.19
CA LEU A 62 1.88 -0.02 1.23
C LEU A 62 1.91 -1.26 0.34
N SER A 63 0.90 -2.13 0.44
CA SER A 63 0.76 -3.34 -0.40
C SER A 63 0.74 -2.97 -1.89
N ASP A 64 -0.06 -1.98 -2.27
CA ASP A 64 -0.13 -1.49 -3.66
C ASP A 64 1.22 -0.92 -4.13
N SER A 65 1.90 -0.18 -3.26
CA SER A 65 3.22 0.40 -3.58
C SER A 65 4.29 -0.67 -3.73
N GLN A 66 4.26 -1.72 -2.88
CA GLN A 66 5.15 -2.87 -2.96
C GLN A 66 4.91 -3.67 -4.25
N ASN A 67 3.65 -3.91 -4.63
CA ASN A 67 3.32 -4.57 -5.89
C ASN A 67 3.86 -3.79 -7.09
N LYS A 68 3.66 -2.48 -7.13
CA LYS A 68 4.23 -1.60 -8.17
C LYS A 68 5.75 -1.63 -8.19
N LEU A 69 6.39 -1.67 -7.02
CA LEU A 69 7.84 -1.76 -6.90
C LEU A 69 8.37 -3.08 -7.47
N ILE A 70 7.72 -4.19 -7.15
CA ILE A 70 8.04 -5.52 -7.69
C ILE A 70 7.93 -5.52 -9.22
N GLU A 71 6.83 -4.99 -9.77
CA GLU A 71 6.64 -4.85 -11.22
C GLU A 71 7.73 -3.98 -11.87
N ALA A 72 8.11 -2.88 -11.22
CA ALA A 72 9.17 -2.00 -11.69
C ALA A 72 10.54 -2.71 -11.71
N TYR A 73 10.87 -3.46 -10.66
CA TYR A 73 12.09 -4.28 -10.61
C TYR A 73 12.11 -5.32 -11.73
N TRP A 74 11.02 -6.04 -11.95
CA TRP A 74 10.94 -7.01 -13.05
C TRP A 74 11.11 -6.36 -14.42
N SER A 75 10.47 -5.21 -14.65
CA SER A 75 10.65 -4.43 -15.88
C SER A 75 12.09 -3.93 -16.05
N TYR A 76 12.77 -3.57 -14.96
CA TYR A 76 14.17 -3.15 -14.97
C TYR A 76 15.11 -4.30 -15.38
N PHE A 77 14.94 -5.49 -14.80
CA PHE A 77 15.74 -6.67 -15.10
C PHE A 77 15.29 -7.46 -16.35
N GLY A 78 14.23 -7.02 -17.05
CA GLY A 78 13.75 -7.65 -18.29
C GLY A 78 12.98 -8.96 -18.08
N VAL A 79 12.48 -9.22 -16.86
CA VAL A 79 11.71 -10.42 -16.53
C VAL A 79 10.25 -10.24 -16.97
N ARG A 80 9.76 -11.09 -17.89
CA ARG A 80 8.36 -11.09 -18.33
C ARG A 80 7.51 -11.96 -17.41
N HIS A 81 6.47 -11.39 -16.79
CA HIS A 81 5.51 -12.15 -15.98
C HIS A 81 4.31 -12.60 -16.83
N TRP A 82 3.97 -13.89 -16.76
CA TRP A 82 2.81 -14.47 -17.45
C TRP A 82 1.51 -14.38 -16.63
N GLN A 83 1.60 -14.13 -15.33
CA GLN A 83 0.45 -14.22 -14.40
C GLN A 83 -0.39 -12.95 -14.24
N PHE A 84 -0.10 -11.87 -14.99
CA PHE A 84 -0.92 -10.66 -15.01
C PHE A 84 -1.29 -10.22 -16.43
N ARG A 85 -1.67 -11.16 -17.30
CA ARG A 85 -2.56 -10.79 -18.41
C ARG A 85 -3.91 -10.43 -17.78
N SER A 86 -4.12 -9.14 -17.51
CA SER A 86 -5.48 -8.61 -17.54
C SER A 86 -6.00 -8.91 -18.94
N VAL A 87 -6.75 -10.01 -19.07
CA VAL A 87 -7.54 -10.27 -20.26
C VAL A 87 -8.57 -9.15 -20.26
N LYS A 88 -8.22 -8.00 -20.86
CA LYS A 88 -9.22 -7.12 -21.43
C LYS A 88 -9.91 -7.99 -22.48
N THR A 89 -11.02 -8.59 -22.07
CA THR A 89 -11.96 -9.28 -22.96
C THR A 89 -12.27 -8.29 -24.07
N GLY A 90 -11.68 -8.56 -25.23
CA GLY A 90 -11.83 -7.75 -26.42
C GLY A 90 -13.30 -7.78 -26.85
N SER A 91 -13.98 -6.66 -26.68
CA SER A 91 -15.09 -6.31 -27.55
C SER A 91 -14.51 -5.92 -28.91
N GLY A 92 -14.87 -6.63 -29.98
CA GLY A 92 -14.70 -6.12 -31.34
C GLY A 92 -14.17 -7.12 -32.35
N VAL A 93 -15.11 -7.86 -32.94
CA VAL A 93 -15.11 -8.45 -34.29
C VAL A 93 -14.10 -7.81 -35.26
N MET A 94 -13.31 -8.63 -35.97
CA MET A 94 -13.11 -8.51 -37.42
C MET A 94 -12.87 -9.87 -38.06
N ARG A 95 -13.66 -10.12 -39.11
CA ARG A 95 -13.60 -11.25 -40.05
C ARG A 95 -12.31 -11.22 -40.87
N ALA A 96 -11.85 -12.40 -41.26
CA ALA A 96 -11.64 -12.78 -42.67
C ALA A 96 -11.86 -14.29 -42.76
#